data_AF-A0A938MKV4-F1
#
_entry.id   AF-A0A938MKV4-F1
#
_cell.length_a   1.000
_cell.length_b   1.000
_cell.length_c   1.000
_cell.angle_alpha   90.00
_cell.angle_beta   90.00
_cell.angle_gamma   90.00
#
_symmetry.space_group_name_H-M   'P 1'
#
loop_
_entity.id
_entity.type
_entity.pdbx_description
1 polymer ?
#
loop_
_entity_poly.entity_id
_entity_poly.type
_entity_poly.pdbx_seq_one_letter_code
_entity_poly.pdbx_strand_id
1 'polypeptide(L)'
;MSGEWQELVERVMRDEPVGRNPGFKPQRIVITKGCYDRPHWRAFVEKVCAAFPDAQVDEQLALNHMEVRPTGGDRERRALGKQTLVLGTIESAVRRSAERGIACPNYWHFSTTAFCWYDCAYCYL
;
A
#
# COMPACT_ATOMS: atom_id res chain seq x y z
N MET A 1 21.84 7.64 -6.40
CA MET A 1 21.22 8.53 -5.39
C MET A 1 22.32 8.96 -4.44
N SER A 2 22.52 10.26 -4.21
CA SER A 2 23.51 10.72 -3.22
C SER A 2 23.09 10.28 -1.81
N GLY A 3 24.05 10.12 -0.90
CA GLY A 3 23.80 9.65 0.48
C GLY A 3 22.79 10.50 1.24
N GLU A 4 22.75 11.81 0.98
CA GLU A 4 21.79 12.76 1.59
C GLU A 4 20.33 12.39 1.30
N TRP A 5 20.01 11.88 0.11
CA TRP A 5 18.64 11.48 -0.24
C TRP A 5 18.22 10.21 0.49
N GLN A 6 19.14 9.27 0.71
CA GLN A 6 18.85 8.07 1.49
C GLN A 6 18.56 8.45 2.93
N GLU A 7 19.41 9.26 3.55
CA GLU A 7 19.23 9.71 4.93
C GLU A 7 17.91 10.48 5.13
N LEU A 8 17.53 11.35 4.18
CA LEU A 8 16.24 12.04 4.21
C LEU A 8 15.06 11.05 4.16
N VAL A 9 15.08 10.06 3.26
CA VAL A 9 14.02 9.06 3.14
C VAL A 9 13.91 8.22 4.41
N GLU A 10 15.04 7.81 4.98
CA GLU A 10 15.06 7.04 6.22
C GLU A 10 14.49 7.84 7.40
N ARG A 11 14.84 9.12 7.50
CA ARG A 11 14.31 10.02 8.53
C ARG A 11 12.80 10.21 8.37
N VAL A 12 12.32 10.51 7.17
CA VAL A 12 10.88 10.71 6.90
C VAL A 12 10.09 9.45 7.26
N MET A 13 10.51 8.27 6.80
CA MET A 13 9.82 7.02 7.13
C MET A 13 9.83 6.71 8.64
N ARG A 14 10.92 7.07 9.35
CA ARG A 14 11.09 6.83 10.79
C ARG A 14 10.39 7.85 11.68
N ASP A 15 10.14 9.07 11.22
CA ASP A 15 9.67 10.15 12.10
C ASP A 15 8.25 10.63 11.74
N GLU A 16 7.83 10.54 10.48
CA GLU A 16 6.47 10.95 10.10
C GLU A 16 5.42 10.02 10.74
N PRO A 17 4.34 10.59 11.32
CA PRO A 17 3.23 9.81 11.84
C PRO A 17 2.45 9.18 10.68
N VAL A 18 2.00 7.94 10.89
CA VAL A 18 1.02 7.33 10.00
C VAL A 18 -0.32 8.02 10.25
N GLY A 19 -0.72 8.90 9.34
CA GLY A 19 -1.99 9.60 9.39
C GLY A 19 -3.15 8.60 9.40
N ARG A 20 -3.95 8.60 10.48
CA ARG A 20 -5.18 7.80 10.55
C ARG A 20 -6.33 8.61 9.98
N ASN A 21 -6.92 8.13 8.88
CA ASN A 21 -8.26 8.59 8.51
C ASN A 21 -9.26 7.86 9.42
N PRO A 22 -10.07 8.57 10.23
CA PRO A 22 -10.98 7.93 11.18
C PRO A 22 -12.01 7.00 10.52
N GLY A 23 -12.27 7.17 9.22
CA GLY A 23 -13.17 6.30 8.45
C GLY A 23 -12.54 4.99 7.97
N PHE A 24 -11.20 4.89 7.88
CA PHE A 24 -10.53 3.67 7.45
C PHE A 24 -10.05 2.84 8.63
N LYS A 25 -10.64 1.65 8.79
CA LYS A 25 -10.25 0.66 9.80
C LYS A 25 -10.06 -0.69 9.10
N PRO A 26 -8.84 -1.01 8.62
CA PRO A 26 -8.59 -2.31 8.02
C PRO A 26 -8.81 -3.40 9.07
N GLN A 27 -9.46 -4.49 8.66
CA GLN A 27 -9.56 -5.70 9.48
C GLN A 27 -8.35 -6.60 9.30
N ARG A 28 -7.61 -6.41 8.19
CA ARG A 28 -6.42 -7.20 7.85
C ARG A 28 -5.33 -6.32 7.27
N ILE A 29 -4.10 -6.58 7.68
CA ILE A 29 -2.89 -6.03 7.07
C ILE A 29 -2.11 -7.20 6.46
N VAL A 30 -1.82 -7.15 5.16
CA VAL A 30 -0.98 -8.13 4.48
C VAL A 30 0.39 -7.54 4.23
N ILE A 31 1.43 -8.18 4.74
CA ILE A 31 2.83 -7.78 4.56
C ILE A 31 3.42 -8.68 3.48
N THR A 32 3.95 -8.07 2.41
CA THR A 32 4.42 -8.81 1.23
C THR A 32 5.94 -8.79 1.08
N LYS A 33 6.44 -9.49 0.05
CA LYS A 33 7.86 -9.57 -0.28
C LYS A 33 8.51 -8.18 -0.31
N GLY A 34 9.68 -8.08 0.33
CA GLY A 34 10.50 -6.87 0.33
C GLY A 34 10.21 -5.90 1.47
N CYS A 35 9.09 -6.03 2.18
CA CYS A 35 8.72 -5.10 3.26
C CYS A 35 9.71 -5.06 4.44
N TYR A 36 10.54 -6.10 4.60
CA TYR A 36 11.51 -6.22 5.68
C TYR A 36 12.97 -6.15 5.23
N ASP A 37 13.23 -5.94 3.93
CA ASP A 37 14.59 -6.04 3.37
C ASP A 37 15.50 -4.88 3.83
N ARG A 38 14.93 -3.78 4.33
CA ARG A 38 15.67 -2.61 4.82
C ARG A 38 15.18 -2.18 6.19
N PRO A 39 16.07 -1.73 7.10
CA PRO A 39 15.68 -1.30 8.46
C PRO A 39 14.59 -0.22 8.47
N HIS A 40 14.66 0.77 7.58
CA HIS A 40 13.67 1.84 7.50
C HIS A 40 12.31 1.36 6.95
N TRP A 41 12.29 0.32 6.09
CA TRP A 41 11.04 -0.30 5.63
C TRP A 41 10.38 -1.11 6.74
N ARG A 42 11.18 -1.88 7.48
CA ARG A 42 10.70 -2.60 8.67
C ARG A 42 10.09 -1.64 9.70
N ALA A 43 10.79 -0.55 10.03
CA ALA A 43 10.28 0.45 10.97
C ALA A 43 8.95 1.07 10.49
N PHE A 44 8.81 1.31 9.19
CA PHE A 44 7.55 1.81 8.61
C PHE A 44 6.41 0.78 8.72
N VAL A 45 6.68 -0.50 8.43
CA VAL A 45 5.71 -1.58 8.59
C VAL A 45 5.24 -1.70 10.04
N GLU A 46 6.18 -1.70 10.98
CA GLU A 46 5.88 -1.77 12.42
C GLU A 46 5.00 -0.59 12.87
N LYS A 47 5.30 0.62 12.40
CA LYS A 47 4.46 1.80 12.65
C LYS A 47 3.05 1.66 12.11
N VAL A 48 2.90 1.16 10.87
CA VAL A 48 1.58 0.97 10.26
C VAL A 48 0.79 -0.07 11.04
N CYS A 49 1.40 -1.19 11.43
CA CYS A 49 0.74 -2.20 12.27
C CYS A 49 0.35 -1.62 13.63
N ALA A 50 1.22 -0.85 14.28
CA ALA A 50 0.90 -0.15 15.53
C ALA A 50 -0.22 0.90 15.37
N ALA A 51 -0.42 1.44 14.15
CA ALA A 51 -1.51 2.34 13.86
C ALA A 51 -2.88 1.65 13.83
N PHE A 52 -2.93 0.33 13.63
CA PHE A 52 -4.15 -0.46 13.52
C PHE A 52 -4.06 -1.72 14.38
N PRO A 53 -4.05 -1.59 15.72
CA PRO A 53 -3.82 -2.72 16.63
C PRO A 53 -4.90 -3.81 16.53
N ASP A 54 -6.10 -3.47 16.07
CA ASP A 54 -7.22 -4.40 15.92
C ASP A 54 -7.18 -5.19 14.60
N ALA A 55 -6.28 -4.84 13.67
CA ALA A 55 -6.17 -5.53 12.39
C ALA A 55 -5.37 -6.83 12.53
N GLN A 56 -5.86 -7.89 11.91
CA GLN A 56 -5.09 -9.13 11.78
C GLN A 56 -3.90 -8.90 10.84
N VAL A 57 -2.69 -9.12 11.33
CA VAL A 57 -1.48 -9.08 10.52
C VAL A 57 -1.23 -10.44 9.90
N ASP A 58 -1.01 -10.47 8.58
CA ASP A 58 -0.73 -11.67 7.80
C ASP A 58 0.53 -11.46 6.94
N GLU A 59 1.54 -12.28 7.16
CA GLU A 59 2.81 -12.21 6.44
C GLU A 59 2.82 -13.17 5.25
N GLN A 60 2.75 -12.59 4.04
CA GLN A 60 2.81 -13.32 2.77
C GLN A 60 4.08 -12.95 2.00
N LEU A 61 5.24 -13.17 2.64
CA LEU A 61 6.55 -12.72 2.15
C LEU A 61 7.02 -13.41 0.85
N ALA A 62 6.33 -14.48 0.42
CA ALA A 62 6.58 -15.14 -0.85
C ALA A 62 5.91 -14.42 -2.05
N LEU A 63 4.90 -13.59 -1.78
CA LEU A 63 4.09 -12.91 -2.80
C LEU A 63 4.51 -11.45 -2.94
N ASN A 64 4.34 -10.89 -4.12
CA ASN A 64 4.35 -9.45 -4.31
C ASN A 64 2.95 -8.85 -4.03
N HIS A 65 2.88 -7.52 -3.84
CA HIS A 65 1.63 -6.82 -3.52
C HIS A 65 0.52 -6.96 -4.57
N MET A 66 0.85 -7.25 -5.84
CA MET A 66 -0.13 -7.45 -6.92
C MET A 66 -0.67 -8.88 -6.96
N GLU A 67 -0.02 -9.82 -6.29
CA GLU A 67 -0.41 -11.24 -6.22
C GLU A 67 -1.35 -11.54 -5.05
N VAL A 68 -1.49 -10.62 -4.10
CA VAL A 68 -2.42 -10.77 -2.99
C VAL A 68 -3.84 -10.86 -3.53
N ARG A 69 -4.54 -11.93 -3.17
CA ARG A 69 -5.90 -12.23 -3.60
C ARG A 69 -6.75 -12.62 -2.40
N PRO A 70 -7.82 -11.89 -2.09
CA PRO A 70 -8.85 -12.38 -1.20
C PRO A 70 -9.49 -13.65 -1.78
N THR A 71 -9.88 -14.58 -0.91
CA THR A 71 -10.63 -15.79 -1.29
C THR A 71 -12.12 -15.47 -1.45
N GLY A 72 -12.86 -16.39 -2.09
CA GLY A 72 -14.30 -16.27 -2.28
C GLY A 72 -14.72 -15.79 -3.68
N GLY A 73 -16.02 -15.55 -3.84
CA GLY A 73 -16.61 -15.00 -5.07
C GLY A 73 -16.36 -13.50 -5.24
N ASP A 74 -16.67 -12.92 -6.41
CA ASP A 74 -16.39 -11.51 -6.74
C ASP A 74 -16.86 -10.51 -5.68
N ARG A 75 -18.11 -10.67 -5.21
CA ARG A 75 -18.69 -9.81 -4.18
C ARG A 75 -17.91 -9.88 -2.87
N GLU A 76 -17.55 -11.09 -2.44
CA GLU A 76 -16.80 -11.33 -1.21
C GLU A 76 -15.39 -10.78 -1.33
N ARG A 77 -14.74 -11.02 -2.47
CA ARG A 77 -13.40 -10.49 -2.76
C ARG A 77 -13.36 -8.98 -2.72
N ARG A 78 -14.37 -8.30 -3.28
CA ARG A 78 -14.50 -6.83 -3.21
C ARG A 78 -14.67 -6.36 -1.76
N ALA A 79 -15.59 -6.96 -1.00
CA ALA A 79 -15.82 -6.58 0.39
C ALA A 79 -14.57 -6.76 1.27
N LEU A 80 -13.90 -7.91 1.14
CA LEU A 80 -12.65 -8.20 1.86
C LEU A 80 -11.52 -7.28 1.43
N GLY A 81 -11.39 -7.01 0.14
CA GLY A 81 -10.37 -6.10 -0.40
C GLY A 81 -10.49 -4.68 0.18
N LYS A 82 -11.72 -4.16 0.32
CA LYS A 82 -11.97 -2.83 0.93
C LYS A 82 -11.59 -2.75 2.42
N GLN A 83 -11.48 -3.89 3.09
CA GLN A 83 -11.11 -4.01 4.50
C GLN A 83 -9.67 -4.50 4.70
N THR A 84 -8.90 -4.66 3.62
CA THR A 84 -7.52 -5.15 3.66
C THR A 84 -6.56 -4.05 3.26
N LEU A 85 -5.57 -3.79 4.11
CA LEU A 85 -4.42 -2.97 3.77
C LEU A 85 -3.27 -3.88 3.32
N VAL A 86 -2.69 -3.64 2.14
CA VAL A 86 -1.53 -4.40 1.65
C VAL A 86 -0.31 -3.50 1.69
N LEU A 87 0.73 -3.93 2.40
CA LEU A 87 2.05 -3.31 2.39
C LEU A 87 2.93 -4.04 1.41
N GLY A 88 3.54 -3.29 0.51
CA GLY A 88 4.44 -3.81 -0.50
C GLY A 88 5.47 -2.81 -0.93
N THR A 89 6.50 -3.32 -1.58
CA THR A 89 7.55 -2.50 -2.19
C THR A 89 7.20 -2.18 -3.64
N ILE A 90 7.57 -0.97 -4.05
CA ILE A 90 7.52 -0.53 -5.44
C ILE A 90 8.95 -0.32 -5.92
N GLU A 91 9.34 -0.96 -7.02
CA GLU A 91 10.68 -0.77 -7.60
C GLU A 91 10.81 0.61 -8.26
N SER A 92 9.71 1.15 -8.80
CA SER A 92 9.63 2.50 -9.34
C SER A 92 8.34 3.17 -8.88
N ALA A 93 8.49 4.33 -8.25
CA ALA A 93 7.39 5.23 -7.92
C ALA A 93 6.81 5.94 -9.14
N VAL A 94 7.48 5.85 -10.29
CA VAL A 94 7.07 6.41 -11.56
C VAL A 94 6.53 5.32 -12.45
N ARG A 95 5.31 5.52 -12.95
CA ARG A 95 4.77 4.76 -14.07
C ARG A 95 4.26 5.69 -15.15
N ARG A 96 4.58 5.38 -16.41
CA ARG A 96 3.88 5.98 -17.56
C ARG A 96 2.51 5.31 -17.64
N SER A 97 1.45 6.06 -17.37
CA SER A 97 0.08 5.57 -17.62
C SER A 97 -0.13 5.53 -19.13
N ALA A 98 -0.17 4.32 -19.70
CA ALA A 98 -0.39 4.07 -21.11
C ALA A 98 -1.45 2.98 -21.28
N GLU A 99 -2.65 3.24 -20.75
CA GLU A 99 -3.81 2.38 -20.97
C GLU A 99 -4.47 2.76 -22.31
N ARG A 100 -4.83 1.75 -23.12
CA ARG A 100 -5.38 1.99 -24.45
C ARG A 100 -6.76 2.65 -24.31
N GLY A 101 -6.88 3.90 -24.77
CA GLY A 101 -8.11 4.70 -24.64
C GLY A 101 -8.19 5.57 -23.40
N ILE A 102 -7.22 5.46 -22.47
CA ILE A 102 -7.09 6.33 -21.30
C ILE A 102 -5.75 7.06 -21.44
N ALA A 103 -5.78 8.22 -22.09
CA ALA A 103 -4.67 9.14 -22.07
C ALA A 103 -4.70 9.86 -20.73
N CYS A 104 -3.95 9.36 -19.74
CA CYS A 104 -3.79 10.13 -18.53
C CYS A 104 -3.05 11.44 -18.89
N PRO A 105 -3.62 12.63 -18.59
CA PRO A 105 -3.00 13.90 -18.99
C PRO A 105 -1.68 14.16 -18.25
N ASN A 106 -1.43 13.43 -17.15
CA ASN A 106 -0.22 13.56 -16.37
C ASN A 106 0.89 12.66 -16.92
N TYR A 107 1.98 13.29 -17.38
CA TYR A 107 3.16 12.61 -17.92
C TYR A 107 3.86 11.70 -16.87
N TRP A 108 3.76 12.03 -15.57
CA TRP A 108 4.31 11.26 -14.45
C TRP A 108 3.25 11.01 -13.37
N HIS A 109 3.13 9.76 -12.90
CA HIS A 109 2.35 9.40 -11.72
C HIS A 109 3.27 8.97 -10.59
N PHE A 110 3.15 9.63 -9.44
CA PHE A 110 3.76 9.23 -8.17
C PHE A 110 2.66 8.68 -7.27
N SER A 111 2.50 7.35 -7.28
CA SER A 111 1.50 6.67 -6.45
C SER A 111 2.20 5.92 -5.34
N THR A 112 2.25 6.54 -4.16
CA THR A 112 2.70 5.89 -2.91
C THR A 112 1.62 4.99 -2.29
N THR A 113 0.38 5.09 -2.80
CA THR A 113 -0.76 4.25 -2.47
C THR A 113 -1.54 3.93 -3.74
N ALA A 114 -2.31 2.84 -3.72
CA ALA A 114 -3.20 2.44 -4.81
C ALA A 114 -4.54 1.99 -4.23
N PHE A 115 -5.60 2.12 -5.02
CA PHE A 115 -6.99 1.77 -4.67
C PHE A 115 -7.55 2.57 -3.48
N CYS A 116 -8.74 2.20 -3.01
CA CYS A 116 -9.44 2.93 -1.96
C CYS A 116 -10.44 2.05 -1.21
N TRP A 117 -10.68 2.35 0.06
CA TRP A 117 -11.65 1.66 0.93
C TRP A 117 -13.10 2.17 0.76
N TYR A 118 -13.32 3.32 0.12
CA TYR A 118 -14.67 3.81 -0.20
C TYR A 118 -15.40 2.89 -1.20
N ASP A 119 -16.72 2.76 -1.05
CA ASP A 119 -17.58 2.00 -1.96
C ASP A 119 -18.48 2.92 -2.80
N CYS A 120 -17.86 3.85 -3.53
CA CYS A 120 -18.60 4.75 -4.41
C CYS A 120 -19.28 3.95 -5.53
N ALA A 121 -20.59 4.16 -5.74
CA ALA A 121 -21.37 3.49 -6.78
C ALA A 121 -20.84 3.76 -8.21
N TYR A 122 -20.13 4.88 -8.38
CA TYR A 122 -19.57 5.36 -9.65
C TYR A 122 -18.03 5.29 -9.68
N CYS A 123 -17.41 4.50 -8.79
CA CYS A 123 -15.96 4.35 -8.78
C CYS A 123 -15.48 3.74 -10.11
N TYR A 124 -14.54 4.42 -10.78
CA TYR A 124 -13.94 3.94 -12.03
C TYR A 124 -12.72 3.03 -11.82
N LEU A 125 -12.30 2.87 -10.56
CA LEU A 125 -11.18 2.04 -10.10
C LEU A 125 -11.66 0.67 -9.61
#